data_AF-A0A6P1DY16-F1
#
_entry.id   AF-A0A6P1DY16-F1
#
_cell.length_a   1.000
_cell.length_b   1.000
_cell.length_c   1.000
_cell.angle_alpha   90.00
_cell.angle_beta   90.00
_cell.angle_gamma   90.00
#
_symmetry.space_group_name_H-M   'P 1'
#
loop_
_entity.id
_entity.type
_entity.pdbx_description
1 polymer ?
#
loop_
_entity_poly.entity_id
_entity_poly.type
_entity_poly.pdbx_seq_one_letter_code
_entity_poly.pdbx_strand_id
1 'polypeptide(L)'
;MKMLPKGANAPLATSGILHVDLRWNAAQGALNAVHFAVAEDGRVPSDACFIFHGRRQTPDGAVRMAASAPGHCGFILQLDLIPPQIQRCVFAAALTAGAFRELQGAAITASAGTGVEVGFEPTGADEQALIFAEVYRHRDAWKFRAVGQGFLGGLSSLAEHFGVADIAAALRAPAPDVIPPPSPAPSRDAAPDPTPQPPSSDIPRPRSGGRLFKILATLVLVLAAGIAGLWYFQPSLLQDPAALWSKSTTLMRQLPMVYQEPTCAWTDEQVFERYHALGESYVKILTQVDASNKRLTRLRNDLIASERGCPASFNDDNRREIERLEQLPVAAWKDESTQLNICAGLMIKGLESSLNAEARPIIIQRLVQETDRARNLESDLTNISRDLAYLRNKAERLVEGFRDNLDACP
;
A
#
# COMPACT_ATOMS: atom_id res chain seq x y z
N MET A 1 11.25 12.44 22.50
CA MET A 1 11.19 12.07 21.08
C MET A 1 12.10 10.87 20.83
N LYS A 2 11.58 9.79 20.24
CA LYS A 2 12.32 8.57 19.90
C LYS A 2 12.55 8.53 18.39
N MET A 3 13.80 8.67 17.98
CA MET A 3 14.19 8.51 16.57
C MET A 3 14.34 7.03 16.24
N LEU A 4 13.74 6.61 15.13
CA LEU A 4 13.79 5.25 14.63
C LEU A 4 14.80 5.15 13.47
N PRO A 5 15.62 4.10 13.40
CA PRO A 5 16.37 3.80 12.18
C PRO A 5 15.42 3.35 11.07
N LYS A 6 15.90 3.43 9.82
CA LYS A 6 15.16 2.93 8.64
C LYS A 6 14.69 1.49 8.87
N GLY A 7 13.44 1.19 8.54
CA GLY A 7 12.80 -0.12 8.71
C GLY A 7 12.18 -0.37 10.09
N ALA A 8 12.64 0.33 11.15
CA ALA A 8 12.13 0.15 12.50
C ALA A 8 10.72 0.73 12.70
N ASN A 9 10.04 0.23 13.73
CA ASN A 9 8.67 0.63 14.05
C ASN A 9 8.48 0.87 15.55
N ALA A 10 7.44 1.63 15.88
CA ALA A 10 7.05 1.94 17.25
C ALA A 10 5.52 1.94 17.40
N PRO A 11 4.98 1.54 18.57
CA PRO A 11 3.55 1.65 18.84
C PRO A 11 3.12 3.12 18.87
N LEU A 12 1.90 3.37 18.40
CA LEU A 12 1.18 4.63 18.54
C LEU A 12 -0.08 4.43 19.39
N ALA A 13 -0.83 5.52 19.61
CA ALA A 13 -2.14 5.43 20.23
C ALA A 13 -3.10 4.56 19.39
N THR A 14 -3.99 3.84 20.07
CA THR A 14 -5.03 3.03 19.41
C THR A 14 -6.13 3.88 18.78
N SER A 15 -6.43 5.03 19.37
CA SER A 15 -7.55 5.90 19.04
C SER A 15 -7.17 7.38 19.21
N GLY A 16 -8.02 8.28 18.73
CA GLY A 16 -7.88 9.72 18.89
C GLY A 16 -7.09 10.41 17.79
N ILE A 17 -6.59 11.60 18.11
CA ILE A 17 -5.92 12.49 17.16
C ILE A 17 -4.42 12.20 17.15
N LEU A 18 -3.88 11.95 15.96
CA LEU A 18 -2.44 11.85 15.71
C LEU A 18 -2.01 13.01 14.82
N HIS A 19 -1.01 13.76 15.28
CA HIS A 19 -0.30 14.76 14.51
C HIS A 19 0.91 14.13 13.85
N VAL A 20 1.11 14.38 12.56
CA VAL A 20 2.28 13.95 11.80
C VAL A 20 2.90 15.18 11.14
N ASP A 21 4.16 15.46 11.47
CA ASP A 21 4.84 16.68 11.03
C ASP A 21 6.06 16.33 10.19
N LEU A 22 6.10 16.86 8.97
CA LEU A 22 7.24 16.81 8.07
C LEU A 22 7.98 18.15 8.12
N ARG A 23 9.28 18.13 8.36
CA ARG A 23 10.15 19.31 8.36
C ARG A 23 11.32 19.13 7.39
N TRP A 24 11.82 20.21 6.82
CA TRP A 24 13.03 20.24 5.98
C TRP A 24 13.64 21.65 5.92
N ASN A 25 14.89 21.77 5.47
CA ASN A 25 15.49 23.07 5.20
C ASN A 25 14.97 23.67 3.88
N ALA A 26 14.02 24.61 3.97
CA ALA A 26 13.41 25.26 2.81
C ALA A 26 14.40 26.01 1.91
N ALA A 27 15.54 26.45 2.44
CA ALA A 27 16.56 27.17 1.68
C ALA A 27 17.33 26.25 0.71
N GLN A 28 17.29 24.94 0.93
CA GLN A 28 18.01 23.94 0.14
C GLN A 28 17.12 23.20 -0.87
N GLY A 29 15.78 23.33 -0.75
CA GLY A 29 14.87 22.68 -1.69
C GLY A 29 13.40 22.86 -1.36
N ALA A 30 12.58 22.82 -2.41
CA ALA A 30 11.12 22.83 -2.31
C ALA A 30 10.59 21.39 -2.35
N LEU A 31 9.91 20.99 -1.27
CA LEU A 31 9.29 19.67 -1.12
C LEU A 31 7.78 19.77 -1.26
N ASN A 32 7.23 18.92 -2.11
CA ASN A 32 5.80 18.70 -2.23
C ASN A 32 5.43 17.51 -1.37
N ALA A 33 4.95 17.79 -0.15
CA ALA A 33 4.45 16.77 0.77
C ALA A 33 3.13 16.18 0.25
N VAL A 34 3.01 14.86 0.36
CA VAL A 34 1.84 14.10 -0.07
C VAL A 34 1.54 12.97 0.91
N HIS A 35 0.30 12.49 0.88
CA HIS A 35 -0.15 11.37 1.68
C HIS A 35 -1.00 10.40 0.85
N PHE A 36 -0.85 9.11 1.12
CA PHE A 36 -1.65 8.05 0.50
C PHE A 36 -2.35 7.23 1.59
N ALA A 37 -3.68 7.14 1.52
CA ALA A 37 -4.46 6.19 2.31
C ALA A 37 -4.61 4.89 1.52
N VAL A 38 -3.93 3.85 1.98
CA VAL A 38 -3.62 2.63 1.24
C VAL A 38 -4.35 1.43 1.83
N ALA A 39 -4.96 0.63 0.97
CA ALA A 39 -5.63 -0.61 1.31
C ALA A 39 -4.64 -1.79 1.44
N GLU A 40 -5.19 -2.97 1.74
CA GLU A 40 -4.41 -4.20 1.96
C GLU A 40 -3.63 -4.64 0.72
N ASP A 41 -4.18 -4.41 -0.48
CA ASP A 41 -3.53 -4.69 -1.76
C ASP A 41 -2.33 -3.76 -2.07
N GLY A 42 -2.09 -2.78 -1.19
CA GLY A 42 -1.02 -1.82 -1.31
C GLY A 42 -1.32 -0.66 -2.25
N ARG A 43 -2.58 -0.45 -2.64
CA ARG A 43 -3.01 0.66 -3.50
C ARG A 43 -3.98 1.60 -2.80
N VAL A 44 -4.11 2.81 -3.32
CA VAL A 44 -5.21 3.70 -2.91
C VAL A 44 -6.55 3.15 -3.46
N PRO A 45 -7.63 3.07 -2.66
CA PRO A 45 -8.93 2.63 -3.15
C PRO A 45 -9.51 3.53 -4.25
N SER A 46 -9.09 4.80 -4.27
CA SER A 46 -9.43 5.77 -5.30
C SER A 46 -8.42 6.92 -5.28
N ASP A 47 -8.35 7.71 -6.35
CA ASP A 47 -7.52 8.92 -6.38
C ASP A 47 -7.88 9.92 -5.27
N ALA A 48 -9.11 9.87 -4.73
CA ALA A 48 -9.53 10.72 -3.62
C ALA A 48 -8.79 10.40 -2.30
N CYS A 49 -8.20 9.21 -2.19
CA CYS A 49 -7.35 8.79 -1.09
C CYS A 49 -5.88 9.23 -1.24
N PHE A 50 -5.54 9.96 -2.32
CA PHE A 50 -4.27 10.64 -2.51
C PHE A 50 -4.41 12.13 -2.15
N ILE A 51 -3.67 12.55 -1.12
CA ILE A 51 -3.74 13.87 -0.50
C ILE A 51 -2.50 14.67 -0.83
N PHE A 52 -2.72 15.90 -1.30
CA PHE A 52 -1.69 16.85 -1.72
C PHE A 52 -2.20 18.29 -1.49
N HIS A 53 -1.39 19.30 -1.82
CA HIS A 53 -1.75 20.70 -1.55
C HIS A 53 -3.11 21.15 -2.12
N GLY A 54 -3.54 20.59 -3.28
CA GLY A 54 -4.82 20.86 -3.95
C GLY A 54 -5.98 19.96 -3.51
N ARG A 55 -5.70 18.88 -2.77
CA ARG A 55 -6.69 18.00 -2.15
C ARG A 55 -6.23 17.65 -0.75
N ARG A 56 -6.67 18.43 0.24
CA ARG A 56 -6.08 18.43 1.59
C ARG A 56 -6.71 17.43 2.56
N GLN A 57 -7.70 16.63 2.16
CA GLN A 57 -8.31 15.65 3.05
C GLN A 57 -8.88 14.46 2.31
N THR A 58 -8.91 13.31 2.99
CA THR A 58 -9.56 12.09 2.52
C THR A 58 -11.09 12.26 2.47
N PRO A 59 -11.82 11.42 1.70
CA PRO A 59 -13.28 11.56 1.56
C PRO A 59 -14.06 11.46 2.86
N ASP A 60 -13.55 10.66 3.80
CA ASP A 60 -14.08 10.47 5.16
C ASP A 60 -13.66 11.58 6.14
N GLY A 61 -12.78 12.50 5.73
CA GLY A 61 -12.20 13.53 6.59
C GLY A 61 -11.25 13.00 7.67
N ALA A 62 -10.93 11.70 7.67
CA ALA A 62 -10.14 11.05 8.71
C ALA A 62 -8.66 11.46 8.65
N VAL A 63 -8.13 11.80 7.47
CA VAL A 63 -6.78 12.34 7.31
C VAL A 63 -6.85 13.70 6.63
N ARG A 64 -6.20 14.70 7.22
CA ARG A 64 -6.17 16.08 6.72
C ARG A 64 -4.76 16.66 6.74
N MET A 65 -4.32 17.26 5.64
CA MET A 65 -3.18 18.15 5.56
C MET A 65 -3.57 19.51 6.15
N ALA A 66 -3.12 19.78 7.39
CA ALA A 66 -3.56 20.91 8.20
C ALA A 66 -2.65 22.15 8.05
N ALA A 67 -1.35 21.94 7.88
CA ALA A 67 -0.37 23.01 7.70
C ALA A 67 0.52 22.70 6.50
N SER A 68 0.81 23.73 5.69
CA SER A 68 1.77 23.64 4.58
C SER A 68 2.42 25.00 4.43
N ALA A 69 3.72 25.07 4.71
CA ALA A 69 4.55 26.26 4.67
C ALA A 69 5.94 25.88 4.15
N PRO A 70 6.77 26.85 3.70
CA PRO A 70 8.16 26.56 3.37
C PRO A 70 8.88 25.88 4.55
N GLY A 71 9.39 24.67 4.33
CA GLY A 71 10.14 23.91 5.34
C GLY A 71 9.28 23.08 6.30
N HIS A 72 7.95 23.12 6.19
CA HIS A 72 7.04 22.40 7.08
C HIS A 72 5.74 21.95 6.40
N CYS A 73 5.30 20.74 6.69
CA CYS A 73 3.96 20.27 6.37
C CYS A 73 3.42 19.36 7.46
N GLY A 74 2.25 19.72 8.00
CA GLY A 74 1.58 18.98 9.07
C GLY A 74 0.32 18.27 8.59
N PHE A 75 0.13 17.05 9.06
CA PHE A 75 -1.05 16.22 8.86
C PHE A 75 -1.72 15.91 10.21
N ILE A 76 -3.05 15.82 10.19
CA ILE A 76 -3.88 15.44 11.34
C ILE A 76 -4.68 14.22 10.94
N LEU A 77 -4.57 13.16 11.75
CA LEU A 77 -5.27 11.90 11.57
C LEU A 77 -6.24 11.71 12.73
N GLN A 78 -7.50 11.41 12.43
CA GLN A 78 -8.48 10.91 13.40
C GLN A 78 -8.53 9.39 13.26
N LEU A 79 -7.74 8.71 14.08
CA LEU A 79 -7.48 7.26 13.96
C LEU A 79 -8.76 6.41 14.00
N ASP A 80 -9.78 6.89 14.72
CA ASP A 80 -11.07 6.22 14.88
C ASP A 80 -11.98 6.36 13.65
N LEU A 81 -11.77 7.39 12.83
CA LEU A 81 -12.56 7.63 11.63
C LEU A 81 -11.96 6.99 10.38
N ILE A 82 -10.72 6.50 10.44
CA ILE A 82 -10.07 5.86 9.29
C ILE A 82 -10.81 4.57 8.97
N PRO A 83 -11.38 4.42 7.76
CA PRO A 83 -12.16 3.26 7.37
C PRO A 83 -11.36 1.95 7.53
N PRO A 84 -12.01 0.84 7.92
CA PRO A 84 -11.33 -0.45 8.10
C PRO A 84 -10.60 -0.97 6.85
N GLN A 85 -11.03 -0.55 5.65
CA GLN A 85 -10.37 -0.91 4.39
C GLN A 85 -8.99 -0.25 4.22
N ILE A 86 -8.74 0.87 4.91
CA ILE A 86 -7.43 1.55 4.89
C ILE A 86 -6.55 0.91 5.95
N GLN A 87 -5.51 0.22 5.49
CA GLN A 87 -4.55 -0.47 6.34
C GLN A 87 -3.34 0.41 6.69
N ARG A 88 -2.99 1.34 5.79
CA ARG A 88 -1.76 2.14 5.90
C ARG A 88 -1.99 3.59 5.47
N CYS A 89 -1.45 4.50 6.25
CA CYS A 89 -1.38 5.92 5.99
C CYS A 89 0.08 6.27 5.69
N VAL A 90 0.41 6.43 4.41
CA VAL A 90 1.78 6.66 3.93
C VAL A 90 2.05 8.15 3.80
N PHE A 91 3.18 8.62 4.32
CA PHE A 91 3.61 10.01 4.24
C PHE A 91 4.90 10.09 3.42
N ALA A 92 4.85 10.89 2.36
CA ALA A 92 5.94 11.01 1.40
C ALA A 92 6.10 12.46 0.94
N ALA A 93 7.21 12.75 0.28
CA ALA A 93 7.38 14.01 -0.41
C ALA A 93 8.20 13.84 -1.69
N ALA A 94 7.99 14.73 -2.64
CA ALA A 94 8.78 14.84 -3.85
C ALA A 94 9.45 16.20 -3.95
N LEU A 95 10.71 16.21 -4.37
CA LEU A 95 11.44 17.42 -4.71
C LEU A 95 10.89 18.02 -6.01
N THR A 96 10.90 19.34 -6.09
CA THR A 96 10.59 20.04 -7.35
C THR A 96 11.75 19.92 -8.34
N ALA A 97 12.99 19.87 -7.84
CA ALA A 97 14.22 19.64 -8.60
C ALA A 97 15.32 19.14 -7.66
N GLY A 98 16.35 18.50 -8.21
CA GLY A 98 17.49 17.97 -7.45
C GLY A 98 17.24 16.58 -6.86
N ALA A 99 18.08 16.18 -5.91
CA ALA A 99 18.04 14.87 -5.27
C ALA A 99 17.98 14.96 -3.74
N PHE A 100 17.42 13.95 -3.08
CA PHE A 100 17.25 13.95 -1.63
C PHE A 100 18.57 14.03 -0.84
N ARG A 101 19.70 13.62 -1.42
CA ARG A 101 21.05 13.81 -0.83
C ARG A 101 21.42 15.29 -0.62
N GLU A 102 20.83 16.20 -1.38
CA GLU A 102 21.10 17.64 -1.33
C GLU A 102 20.26 18.36 -0.26
N LEU A 103 19.24 17.68 0.27
CA LEU A 103 18.29 18.22 1.22
C LEU A 103 18.67 17.85 2.65
N GLN A 104 19.03 18.85 3.47
CA GLN A 104 19.31 18.64 4.89
C GLN A 104 18.10 18.93 5.78
N GLY A 105 18.14 18.37 6.99
CA GLY A 105 17.13 18.60 8.02
C GLY A 105 15.75 18.01 7.70
N ALA A 106 15.66 17.15 6.69
CA ALA A 106 14.46 16.41 6.38
C ALA A 106 14.15 15.44 7.51
N ALA A 107 12.98 15.54 8.12
CA ALA A 107 12.54 14.63 9.17
C ALA A 107 11.01 14.54 9.19
N ILE A 108 10.50 13.39 9.61
CA ILE A 108 9.09 13.21 9.93
C ILE A 108 8.94 12.84 11.41
N THR A 109 7.92 13.38 12.07
CA THR A 109 7.56 13.00 13.44
C THR A 109 6.08 12.70 13.54
N ALA A 110 5.70 11.90 14.53
CA ALA A 110 4.32 11.57 14.84
C ALA A 110 4.09 11.64 16.36
N SER A 111 3.03 12.33 16.77
CA SER A 111 2.69 12.56 18.17
C SER A 111 1.17 12.55 18.39
N ALA A 112 0.72 11.88 19.45
CA ALA A 112 -0.68 11.90 19.89
C ALA A 112 -0.95 13.00 20.94
N GLY A 113 -0.14 14.06 20.98
CA GLY A 113 -0.26 15.20 21.90
C GLY A 113 0.35 14.95 23.28
N THR A 114 -0.05 13.87 23.97
CA THR A 114 0.42 13.54 25.34
C THR A 114 1.35 12.31 25.40
N GLY A 115 1.58 11.65 24.27
CA GLY A 115 2.41 10.45 24.16
C GLY A 115 3.88 10.72 23.79
N VAL A 116 4.69 9.65 23.75
CA VAL A 116 6.06 9.72 23.25
C VAL A 116 6.04 10.00 21.76
N GLU A 117 6.56 11.17 21.37
CA GLU A 117 6.79 11.51 19.97
C GLU A 117 7.81 10.53 19.36
N VAL A 118 7.47 9.96 18.20
CA VAL A 118 8.35 9.10 17.40
C VAL A 118 8.72 9.81 16.12
N GLY A 119 9.91 9.57 15.58
CA GLY A 119 10.34 10.23 14.36
C GLY A 119 11.34 9.43 13.55
N PHE A 120 11.57 9.90 12.33
CA PHE A 120 12.52 9.34 11.39
C PHE A 120 13.20 10.46 10.59
N GLU A 121 14.51 10.37 10.48
CA GLU A 121 15.35 11.23 9.64
C GLU A 121 15.94 10.35 8.54
N PRO A 122 15.50 10.50 7.28
CA PRO A 122 16.07 9.74 6.18
C PRO A 122 17.50 10.16 5.89
N THR A 123 18.31 9.18 5.50
CA THR A 123 19.55 9.45 4.77
C THR A 123 19.19 9.60 3.29
N GLY A 124 19.30 10.81 2.75
CA GLY A 124 19.01 11.08 1.34
C GLY A 124 20.04 10.43 0.40
N ALA A 125 19.59 10.01 -0.78
CA ALA A 125 20.43 9.56 -1.88
C ALA A 125 20.00 10.24 -3.20
N ASP A 126 20.04 9.54 -4.33
CA ASP A 126 19.88 10.12 -5.68
C ASP A 126 18.40 10.28 -6.10
N GLU A 127 17.46 9.98 -5.22
CA GLU A 127 16.04 9.95 -5.54
C GLU A 127 15.38 11.33 -5.51
N GLN A 128 14.29 11.48 -6.27
CA GLN A 128 13.52 12.73 -6.38
C GLN A 128 12.23 12.69 -5.56
N ALA A 129 11.79 11.52 -5.11
CA ALA A 129 10.70 11.35 -4.15
C ALA A 129 11.08 10.33 -3.09
N LEU A 130 10.52 10.47 -1.89
CA LEU A 130 10.85 9.61 -0.75
C LEU A 130 9.62 9.36 0.12
N ILE A 131 9.40 8.09 0.47
CA ILE A 131 8.49 7.71 1.56
C ILE A 131 9.24 7.85 2.87
N PHE A 132 8.76 8.75 3.72
CA PHE A 132 9.36 8.99 5.03
C PHE A 132 8.90 7.91 6.01
N ALA A 133 7.59 7.78 6.19
CA ALA A 133 7.03 6.86 7.15
C ALA A 133 5.63 6.37 6.74
N GLU A 134 5.19 5.30 7.39
CA GLU A 134 3.81 4.85 7.35
C GLU A 134 3.25 4.71 8.77
N VAL A 135 1.99 5.11 8.93
CA VAL A 135 1.16 4.78 10.09
C VAL A 135 0.24 3.65 9.68
N TYR A 136 0.36 2.48 10.30
CA TYR A 136 -0.32 1.27 9.85
C TYR A 136 -1.06 0.57 10.98
N ARG A 137 -2.15 -0.12 10.62
CA ARG A 137 -2.90 -0.97 11.52
C ARG A 137 -2.11 -2.25 11.80
N HIS A 138 -2.00 -2.60 13.07
CA HIS A 138 -1.41 -3.85 13.52
C HIS A 138 -2.28 -4.41 14.65
N ARG A 139 -3.12 -5.40 14.32
CA ARG A 139 -4.23 -5.85 15.16
C ARG A 139 -5.14 -4.65 15.50
N ASP A 140 -5.48 -4.47 16.77
CA ASP A 140 -6.36 -3.39 17.25
C ASP A 140 -5.61 -2.09 17.59
N ALA A 141 -4.39 -1.90 17.10
CA ALA A 141 -3.58 -0.71 17.40
C ALA A 141 -2.92 -0.13 16.14
N TRP A 142 -2.50 1.12 16.24
CA TRP A 142 -1.70 1.77 15.21
C TRP A 142 -0.21 1.71 15.56
N LYS A 143 0.62 1.62 14.53
CA LYS A 143 2.07 1.67 14.64
C LYS A 143 2.64 2.65 13.63
N PHE A 144 3.73 3.30 14.01
CA PHE A 144 4.56 4.09 13.13
C PHE A 144 5.71 3.22 12.61
N ARG A 145 6.04 3.31 11.32
CA ARG A 145 7.23 2.69 10.74
C ARG A 145 8.05 3.72 9.97
N ALA A 146 9.35 3.76 10.25
CA ALA A 146 10.33 4.48 9.44
C ALA A 146 10.59 3.71 8.14
N VAL A 147 10.36 4.32 6.98
CA VAL A 147 10.42 3.62 5.68
C VAL A 147 11.70 3.98 4.92
N GLY A 148 11.90 5.25 4.58
CA GLY A 148 13.09 5.71 3.85
C GLY A 148 13.28 5.07 2.46
N GLN A 149 12.18 4.82 1.74
CA GLN A 149 12.22 4.27 0.38
C GLN A 149 12.16 5.42 -0.63
N GLY A 150 13.20 5.54 -1.47
CA GLY A 150 13.31 6.56 -2.51
C GLY A 150 12.77 6.11 -3.87
N PHE A 151 12.42 7.08 -4.70
CA PHE A 151 11.93 6.91 -6.07
C PHE A 151 12.67 7.87 -7.03
N LEU A 152 13.45 7.30 -7.95
CA LEU A 152 14.21 8.07 -8.95
C LEU A 152 13.29 8.87 -9.90
N GLY A 153 12.16 8.30 -10.31
CA GLY A 153 11.18 8.96 -11.19
C GLY A 153 10.24 9.94 -10.49
N GLY A 154 10.59 10.39 -9.28
CA GLY A 154 9.90 11.45 -8.55
C GLY A 154 8.46 11.09 -8.18
N LEU A 155 7.60 12.12 -8.09
CA LEU A 155 6.22 11.96 -7.68
C LEU A 155 5.42 11.03 -8.60
N SER A 156 5.72 11.00 -9.90
CA SER A 156 5.02 10.13 -10.85
C SER A 156 5.24 8.66 -10.54
N SER A 157 6.49 8.23 -10.37
CA SER A 157 6.79 6.83 -10.02
C SER A 157 6.26 6.46 -8.63
N LEU A 158 6.33 7.38 -7.67
CA LEU A 158 5.74 7.19 -6.35
C LEU A 158 4.21 7.03 -6.41
N ALA A 159 3.52 7.84 -7.20
CA ALA A 159 2.07 7.79 -7.35
C ALA A 159 1.63 6.49 -8.07
N GLU A 160 2.33 6.11 -9.14
CA GLU A 160 2.11 4.85 -9.85
C GLU A 160 2.28 3.63 -8.91
N HIS A 161 3.27 3.68 -8.01
CA HIS A 161 3.50 2.63 -7.02
C HIS A 161 2.27 2.35 -6.16
N PHE A 162 1.51 3.40 -5.80
CA PHE A 162 0.26 3.29 -5.02
C PHE A 162 -1.00 3.19 -5.88
N GLY A 163 -0.87 2.99 -7.21
CA GLY A 163 -1.99 2.77 -8.12
C GLY A 163 -2.61 4.02 -8.72
N VAL A 164 -2.00 5.21 -8.54
CA VAL A 164 -2.43 6.44 -9.21
C VAL A 164 -1.74 6.53 -10.57
N ALA A 165 -2.39 6.02 -11.61
CA ALA A 165 -1.78 5.83 -12.93
C ALA A 165 -1.58 7.15 -13.71
N ASP A 166 -2.49 8.12 -13.57
CA ASP A 166 -2.38 9.44 -14.19
C ASP A 166 -2.30 10.51 -13.10
N ILE A 167 -1.08 10.77 -12.64
CA ILE A 167 -0.82 11.79 -11.63
C ILE A 167 -1.24 13.18 -12.11
N ALA A 168 -1.16 13.46 -13.42
CA ALA A 168 -1.53 14.76 -13.97
C ALA A 168 -3.05 14.98 -13.98
N ALA A 169 -3.83 13.93 -14.21
CA ALA A 169 -5.28 13.95 -14.02
C ALA A 169 -5.66 14.02 -12.54
N ALA A 170 -5.01 13.23 -11.67
CA ALA A 170 -5.28 13.21 -10.24
C ALA A 170 -5.04 14.59 -9.58
N LEU A 171 -3.96 15.29 -9.97
CA LEU A 171 -3.66 16.65 -9.50
C LEU A 171 -4.65 17.71 -10.03
N ARG A 172 -5.34 17.45 -11.15
CA ARG A 172 -6.35 18.33 -11.74
C ARG A 172 -7.77 18.04 -11.25
N ALA A 173 -8.04 16.85 -10.75
CA ALA A 173 -9.37 16.46 -10.31
C ALA A 173 -9.81 17.28 -9.08
N PRO A 174 -10.99 17.92 -9.11
CA PRO A 174 -11.49 18.69 -7.98
C PRO A 174 -11.62 17.79 -6.74
N ALA A 175 -11.40 18.34 -5.55
CA ALA A 175 -11.72 17.63 -4.33
C ALA A 175 -13.23 17.32 -4.31
N PRO A 176 -13.66 16.11 -3.90
CA PRO A 176 -15.09 15.84 -3.74
C PRO A 176 -15.67 16.85 -2.76
N ASP A 177 -16.82 17.43 -3.09
CA ASP A 177 -17.53 18.37 -2.22
C ASP A 177 -17.75 17.70 -0.86
N VAL A 178 -17.14 18.30 0.17
CA VAL A 178 -17.52 18.05 1.55
C VAL A 178 -18.98 18.43 1.65
N ILE A 179 -19.88 17.47 1.92
CA ILE A 179 -21.24 17.81 2.32
C ILE A 179 -21.07 18.68 3.57
N PRO A 180 -21.36 20.00 3.53
CA PRO A 180 -21.19 20.81 4.71
C PRO A 180 -22.16 20.29 5.78
N PRO A 181 -21.75 20.22 7.06
CA PRO A 181 -22.73 20.04 8.13
C PRO A 181 -23.80 21.15 7.97
N PRO A 182 -25.09 20.85 8.23
CA PRO A 182 -26.15 21.85 8.05
C PRO A 182 -25.77 23.11 8.84
N SER A 183 -25.64 24.22 8.12
CA SER A 183 -25.31 25.51 8.71
C SER A 183 -26.38 25.85 9.76
N PRO A 184 -26.01 26.25 10.99
CA PRO A 184 -26.99 26.69 11.97
C PRO A 184 -27.72 27.92 11.41
N ALA A 185 -29.06 27.87 11.43
CA ALA A 185 -29.89 28.97 10.97
C ALA A 185 -29.51 30.28 11.70
N PRO A 186 -29.56 31.44 11.02
CA PRO A 186 -29.21 32.71 11.63
C PRO A 186 -30.15 33.02 12.81
N SER A 187 -29.54 33.26 13.97
CA SER A 187 -30.21 33.72 15.18
C SER A 187 -30.95 35.03 14.89
N ARG A 188 -32.29 34.99 14.96
CA ARG A 188 -33.10 36.20 15.15
C ARG A 188 -33.04 36.58 16.63
N ASP A 189 -32.79 37.86 16.88
CA ASP A 189 -32.89 38.48 18.19
C ASP A 189 -34.25 38.23 18.88
N ALA A 190 -34.19 38.16 20.21
CA ALA A 190 -35.20 38.12 21.28
C ALA A 190 -36.59 38.75 20.97
N ALA A 191 -37.76 38.37 21.49
CA ALA A 191 -38.31 37.55 22.61
C ALA A 191 -39.85 37.40 22.32
N PRO A 192 -40.76 36.73 23.11
CA PRO A 192 -40.67 36.19 24.47
C PRO A 192 -41.11 34.72 24.64
N ASP A 193 -41.03 34.25 25.89
CA ASP A 193 -41.28 32.88 26.40
C ASP A 193 -42.61 32.23 25.97
N PRO A 194 -42.66 30.88 25.90
CA PRO A 194 -43.78 30.12 25.37
C PRO A 194 -44.85 29.82 26.45
N THR A 195 -46.11 29.85 26.03
CA THR A 195 -47.20 29.16 26.75
C THR A 195 -47.12 27.65 26.44
N PRO A 196 -47.39 26.74 27.39
CA PRO A 196 -47.24 25.30 27.14
C PRO A 196 -48.44 24.73 26.38
N GLN A 197 -48.18 24.00 25.28
CA GLN A 197 -49.15 23.13 24.61
C GLN A 197 -48.57 21.72 24.37
N PRO A 198 -49.43 20.68 24.30
CA PRO A 198 -49.13 19.29 24.66
C PRO A 198 -48.50 18.45 23.51
N PRO A 199 -47.94 17.26 23.81
CA PRO A 199 -47.21 16.47 22.83
C PRO A 199 -48.14 15.82 21.80
N SER A 200 -47.79 15.93 20.52
CA SER A 200 -48.40 15.15 19.44
C SER A 200 -47.35 14.27 18.75
N SER A 201 -47.44 12.99 19.11
CA SER A 201 -47.09 11.75 18.41
C SER A 201 -46.32 11.80 17.07
N ASP A 202 -45.20 11.08 17.10
CA ASP A 202 -44.47 10.48 15.98
C ASP A 202 -45.38 9.79 14.95
N ILE A 203 -45.12 10.07 13.65
CA ILE A 203 -45.29 9.08 12.59
C ILE A 203 -44.13 9.21 11.59
N PRO A 204 -43.22 8.21 11.49
CA PRO A 204 -42.23 8.16 10.41
C PRO A 204 -42.89 7.66 9.11
N ARG A 205 -42.73 8.40 8.01
CA ARG A 205 -43.05 7.89 6.66
C ARG A 205 -41.97 6.90 6.20
N PRO A 206 -42.33 5.79 5.54
CA PRO A 206 -41.36 4.81 5.05
C PRO A 206 -40.59 5.34 3.83
N ARG A 207 -39.26 5.22 3.89
CA ARG A 207 -38.35 5.44 2.75
C ARG A 207 -38.37 4.23 1.81
N SER A 208 -38.46 4.52 0.51
CA SER A 208 -38.55 3.56 -0.59
C SER A 208 -37.25 2.75 -0.80
N GLY A 209 -37.22 1.49 -0.35
CA GLY A 209 -36.15 0.51 -0.63
C GLY A 209 -36.55 -0.49 -1.73
N GLY A 210 -36.57 -0.06 -3.00
CA GLY A 210 -37.18 -0.82 -4.09
C GLY A 210 -36.29 -1.78 -4.91
N ARG A 211 -34.98 -1.86 -4.67
CA ARG A 211 -34.06 -2.72 -5.48
C ARG A 211 -33.54 -3.95 -4.74
N LEU A 212 -33.24 -3.87 -3.45
CA LEU A 212 -32.75 -5.02 -2.68
C LEU A 212 -33.85 -6.07 -2.43
N PHE A 213 -35.10 -5.61 -2.20
CA PHE A 213 -36.24 -6.50 -1.97
C PHE A 213 -36.60 -7.34 -3.22
N LYS A 214 -36.36 -6.78 -4.42
CA LYS A 214 -36.58 -7.50 -5.68
C LYS A 214 -35.54 -8.60 -5.88
N ILE A 215 -34.27 -8.33 -5.58
CA ILE A 215 -33.17 -9.32 -5.68
C ILE A 215 -33.40 -10.48 -4.70
N LEU A 216 -33.77 -10.15 -3.46
CA LEU A 216 -34.05 -11.15 -2.43
C LEU A 216 -35.28 -12.02 -2.79
N ALA A 217 -36.34 -11.40 -3.31
CA ALA A 217 -37.52 -12.14 -3.77
C ALA A 217 -37.21 -13.10 -4.93
N THR A 218 -36.36 -12.71 -5.89
CA THR A 218 -35.92 -13.61 -6.98
C THR A 218 -35.06 -14.78 -6.47
N LEU A 219 -34.17 -14.54 -5.50
CA LEU A 219 -33.35 -15.61 -4.91
C LEU A 219 -34.20 -16.65 -4.18
N VAL A 220 -35.21 -16.20 -3.42
CA VAL A 220 -36.14 -17.09 -2.71
C VAL A 220 -36.97 -17.92 -3.70
N LEU A 221 -37.39 -17.34 -4.82
CA LEU A 221 -38.13 -18.04 -5.87
C LEU A 221 -37.29 -19.13 -6.56
N VAL A 222 -36.01 -18.84 -6.85
CA VAL A 222 -35.09 -19.83 -7.43
C VAL A 222 -34.80 -20.95 -6.42
N LEU A 223 -34.63 -20.63 -5.14
CA LEU A 223 -34.45 -21.63 -4.09
C LEU A 223 -35.67 -22.53 -3.93
N ALA A 224 -36.88 -21.95 -3.93
CA ALA A 224 -38.13 -22.68 -3.81
C ALA A 224 -38.36 -23.61 -5.01
N ALA A 225 -38.05 -23.15 -6.23
CA ALA A 225 -38.12 -23.98 -7.44
C ALA A 225 -37.08 -25.11 -7.41
N GLY A 226 -35.87 -24.85 -6.90
CA GLY A 226 -34.83 -25.86 -6.71
C GLY A 226 -35.24 -26.93 -5.71
N ILE A 227 -35.82 -26.54 -4.57
CA ILE A 227 -36.33 -27.46 -3.55
C ILE A 227 -37.51 -28.28 -4.09
N ALA A 228 -38.45 -27.66 -4.83
CA ALA A 228 -39.56 -28.37 -5.46
C ALA A 228 -39.10 -29.37 -6.52
N GLY A 229 -38.10 -29.00 -7.34
CA GLY A 229 -37.46 -29.90 -8.30
C GLY A 229 -36.76 -31.09 -7.63
N LEU A 230 -36.06 -30.84 -6.51
CA LEU A 230 -35.42 -31.89 -5.71
C LEU A 230 -36.46 -32.84 -5.08
N TRP A 231 -37.59 -32.30 -4.62
CA TRP A 231 -38.71 -33.07 -4.06
C TRP A 231 -39.37 -33.97 -5.12
N TYR A 232 -39.46 -33.50 -6.37
CA TYR A 232 -40.06 -34.25 -7.48
C TYR A 232 -39.14 -35.35 -8.03
N PHE A 233 -37.82 -35.10 -8.13
CA PHE A 233 -36.87 -36.05 -8.73
C PHE A 233 -36.20 -36.99 -7.73
N GLN A 234 -35.96 -36.57 -6.48
CA GLN A 234 -35.30 -37.39 -5.44
C GLN A 234 -35.94 -37.17 -4.05
N PRO A 235 -37.18 -37.64 -3.82
CA PRO A 235 -37.92 -37.40 -2.57
C PRO A 235 -37.24 -37.98 -1.32
N SER A 236 -36.38 -38.98 -1.47
CA SER A 236 -35.63 -39.62 -0.37
C SER A 236 -34.56 -38.72 0.26
N LEU A 237 -34.10 -37.66 -0.43
CA LEU A 237 -33.11 -36.69 0.11
C LEU A 237 -33.72 -35.70 1.11
N LEU A 238 -35.05 -35.55 1.11
CA LEU A 238 -35.78 -34.58 1.94
C LEU A 238 -36.52 -35.20 3.13
N GLN A 239 -36.48 -36.53 3.27
CA GLN A 239 -37.13 -37.25 4.36
C GLN A 239 -36.36 -37.22 5.67
N ASP A 240 -35.06 -36.92 5.64
CA ASP A 240 -34.24 -36.82 6.86
C ASP A 240 -33.28 -35.62 6.81
N PRO A 241 -33.73 -34.42 7.21
CA PRO A 241 -32.86 -33.24 7.24
C PRO A 241 -31.67 -33.42 8.20
N ALA A 242 -31.73 -34.33 9.18
CA ALA A 242 -30.61 -34.59 10.08
C ALA A 242 -29.46 -35.38 9.40
N ALA A 243 -29.76 -36.18 8.38
CA ALA A 243 -28.75 -36.91 7.60
C ALA A 243 -27.86 -36.00 6.73
N LEU A 244 -28.39 -34.84 6.31
CA LEU A 244 -27.63 -33.82 5.58
C LEU A 244 -26.62 -33.10 6.49
N TRP A 245 -27.00 -32.84 7.75
CA TRP A 245 -26.11 -32.23 8.75
C TRP A 245 -25.05 -33.19 9.29
N SER A 246 -25.34 -34.48 9.38
CA SER A 246 -24.36 -35.49 9.84
C SER A 246 -23.28 -35.80 8.80
N LYS A 247 -23.61 -35.70 7.49
CA LYS A 247 -22.63 -35.82 6.41
C LYS A 247 -21.75 -34.57 6.29
N SER A 248 -22.29 -33.36 6.49
CA SER A 248 -21.51 -32.12 6.44
C SER A 248 -20.58 -31.95 7.65
N THR A 249 -21.00 -32.39 8.84
CA THR A 249 -20.13 -32.41 10.04
C THR A 249 -19.04 -33.47 9.96
N THR A 250 -19.22 -34.55 9.19
CA THR A 250 -18.14 -35.52 8.95
C THR A 250 -17.13 -34.99 7.92
N LEU A 251 -17.57 -34.25 6.90
CA LEU A 251 -16.69 -33.67 5.89
C LEU A 251 -15.84 -32.50 6.41
N MET A 252 -16.36 -31.67 7.33
CA MET A 252 -15.59 -30.58 7.94
C MET A 252 -14.65 -31.01 9.08
N ARG A 253 -14.84 -32.22 9.63
CA ARG A 253 -14.03 -32.72 10.77
C ARG A 253 -12.79 -33.51 10.33
N GLN A 254 -12.55 -33.64 9.02
CA GLN A 254 -11.45 -34.44 8.45
C GLN A 254 -10.44 -33.66 7.59
N LEU A 255 -10.51 -32.33 7.56
CA LEU A 255 -9.37 -31.54 7.08
C LEU A 255 -8.63 -31.02 8.31
N PRO A 256 -7.63 -31.75 8.85
CA PRO A 256 -6.64 -31.07 9.66
C PRO A 256 -6.04 -30.01 8.72
N MET A 257 -6.31 -28.73 8.99
CA MET A 257 -5.35 -27.70 8.59
C MET A 257 -4.09 -28.02 9.38
N VAL A 258 -3.27 -28.90 8.80
CA VAL A 258 -1.94 -29.19 9.31
C VAL A 258 -1.19 -27.88 9.16
N TYR A 259 -1.12 -27.13 10.25
CA TYR A 259 -0.20 -26.02 10.37
C TYR A 259 1.19 -26.63 10.24
N GLN A 260 1.75 -26.53 9.03
CA GLN A 260 3.08 -26.99 8.75
C GLN A 260 4.01 -25.85 9.16
N GLU A 261 4.83 -26.10 10.17
CA GLU A 261 5.79 -25.08 10.60
C GLU A 261 6.64 -24.67 9.39
N PRO A 262 6.85 -23.36 9.17
CA PRO A 262 7.70 -22.91 8.08
C PRO A 262 9.09 -23.49 8.27
N THR A 263 9.62 -24.10 7.22
CA THR A 263 10.97 -24.67 7.18
C THR A 263 11.83 -23.91 6.20
N CYS A 264 13.09 -23.66 6.55
CA CYS A 264 14.08 -23.18 5.60
C CYS A 264 14.81 -24.38 4.98
N ALA A 265 14.87 -24.42 3.65
CA ALA A 265 15.59 -25.48 2.92
C ALA A 265 17.11 -25.22 2.82
N TRP A 266 17.58 -24.05 3.26
CA TRP A 266 18.96 -23.60 3.12
C TRP A 266 19.62 -23.41 4.47
N THR A 267 20.94 -23.60 4.51
CA THR A 267 21.75 -23.18 5.67
C THR A 267 21.86 -21.66 5.71
N ASP A 268 22.24 -21.10 6.86
CA ASP A 268 22.43 -19.65 7.01
C ASP A 268 23.41 -19.08 5.97
N GLU A 269 24.51 -19.78 5.71
CA GLU A 269 25.50 -19.41 4.70
C GLU A 269 24.89 -19.39 3.29
N GLN A 270 24.14 -20.44 2.93
CA GLN A 270 23.43 -20.50 1.66
C GLN A 270 22.39 -19.38 1.53
N VAL A 271 21.66 -19.04 2.59
CA VAL A 271 20.70 -17.91 2.58
C VAL A 271 21.42 -16.61 2.19
N PHE A 272 22.59 -16.34 2.78
CA PHE A 272 23.36 -15.15 2.43
C PHE A 272 23.92 -15.21 1.00
N GLU A 273 24.46 -16.35 0.54
CA GLU A 273 24.93 -16.48 -0.85
C GLU A 273 23.80 -16.20 -1.86
N ARG A 274 22.63 -16.79 -1.62
CA ARG A 274 21.46 -16.61 -2.47
C ARG A 274 20.91 -15.18 -2.40
N TYR A 275 20.98 -14.52 -1.24
CA TYR A 275 20.68 -13.09 -1.11
C TYR A 275 21.59 -12.22 -1.97
N HIS A 276 22.90 -12.50 -2.03
CA HIS A 276 23.81 -11.75 -2.90
C HIS A 276 23.49 -11.98 -4.38
N ALA A 277 23.23 -13.23 -4.78
CA ALA A 277 22.81 -13.56 -6.15
C ALA A 277 21.50 -12.86 -6.55
N LEU A 278 20.53 -12.82 -5.63
CA LEU A 278 19.29 -12.06 -5.78
C LEU A 278 19.58 -10.56 -5.98
N GLY A 279 20.47 -9.98 -5.19
CA GLY A 279 20.87 -8.58 -5.30
C GLY A 279 21.47 -8.24 -6.67
N GLU A 280 22.38 -9.08 -7.18
CA GLU A 280 22.95 -8.90 -8.53
C GLU A 280 21.88 -8.99 -9.63
N SER A 281 20.97 -9.97 -9.52
CA SER A 281 19.90 -10.11 -10.50
C SER A 281 18.90 -8.96 -10.43
N TYR A 282 18.56 -8.50 -9.22
CA TYR A 282 17.70 -7.35 -8.99
C TYR A 282 18.22 -6.10 -9.71
N VAL A 283 19.51 -5.78 -9.57
CA VAL A 283 20.13 -4.63 -10.26
C VAL A 283 20.06 -4.79 -11.79
N LYS A 284 20.29 -6.00 -12.32
CA LYS A 284 20.18 -6.29 -13.76
C LYS A 284 18.75 -6.08 -14.27
N ILE A 285 17.75 -6.58 -13.55
CA ILE A 285 16.33 -6.41 -13.88
C ILE A 285 15.95 -4.94 -13.86
N LEU A 286 16.29 -4.22 -12.77
CA LEU A 286 16.00 -2.79 -12.62
C LEU A 286 16.58 -1.98 -13.78
N THR A 287 17.85 -2.23 -14.12
CA THR A 287 18.57 -1.53 -15.20
C THR A 287 17.94 -1.81 -16.55
N GLN A 288 17.59 -3.07 -16.84
CA GLN A 288 16.96 -3.45 -18.11
C GLN A 288 15.57 -2.80 -18.25
N VAL A 289 14.75 -2.84 -17.20
CA VAL A 289 13.39 -2.26 -17.22
C VAL A 289 13.46 -0.74 -17.44
N ASP A 290 14.37 -0.03 -16.78
CA ASP A 290 14.55 1.42 -16.98
C ASP A 290 15.03 1.74 -18.40
N ALA A 291 16.01 0.97 -18.91
CA ALA A 291 16.52 1.13 -20.27
C ALA A 291 15.42 0.89 -21.33
N SER A 292 14.61 -0.16 -21.16
CA SER A 292 13.48 -0.45 -22.04
C SER A 292 12.41 0.63 -21.96
N ASN A 293 12.10 1.18 -20.77
CA ASN A 293 11.16 2.30 -20.63
C ASN A 293 11.63 3.54 -21.40
N LYS A 294 12.91 3.92 -21.28
CA LYS A 294 13.49 5.02 -22.04
C LYS A 294 13.47 4.74 -23.55
N ARG A 295 13.71 3.50 -23.97
CA ARG A 295 13.70 3.10 -25.38
C ARG A 295 12.29 3.14 -25.96
N LEU A 296 11.27 2.68 -25.22
CA LEU A 296 9.88 2.77 -25.64
C LEU A 296 9.48 4.22 -25.94
N THR A 297 9.82 5.15 -25.04
CA THR A 297 9.57 6.59 -25.25
C THR A 297 10.28 7.12 -26.48
N ARG A 298 11.57 6.77 -26.68
CA ARG A 298 12.32 7.19 -27.87
C ARG A 298 11.69 6.68 -29.16
N LEU A 299 11.40 5.38 -29.24
CA LEU A 299 10.77 4.78 -30.41
C LEU A 299 9.43 5.45 -30.73
N ARG A 300 8.59 5.72 -29.72
CA ARG A 300 7.33 6.45 -29.92
C ARG A 300 7.55 7.86 -30.47
N ASN A 301 8.54 8.58 -29.98
CA ASN A 301 8.88 9.91 -30.50
C ASN A 301 9.37 9.83 -31.95
N ASP A 302 10.20 8.84 -32.29
CA ASP A 302 10.70 8.64 -33.65
C ASP A 302 9.55 8.28 -34.62
N LEU A 303 8.58 7.49 -34.16
CA LEU A 303 7.36 7.19 -34.92
C LEU A 303 6.52 8.44 -35.16
N ILE A 304 6.31 9.28 -34.13
CA ILE A 304 5.57 10.54 -34.25
C ILE A 304 6.27 11.53 -35.20
N ALA A 305 7.59 11.58 -35.16
CA ALA A 305 8.39 12.46 -36.01
C ALA A 305 8.50 11.97 -37.46
N SER A 306 8.16 10.69 -37.73
CA SER A 306 8.21 10.14 -39.07
C SER A 306 7.04 10.65 -39.92
N GLU A 307 7.35 11.56 -40.85
CA GLU A 307 6.37 12.10 -41.80
C GLU A 307 5.91 11.06 -42.84
N ARG A 308 6.66 9.95 -43.02
CA ARG A 308 6.39 8.90 -44.02
C ARG A 308 6.61 7.51 -43.44
N GLY A 309 5.53 6.88 -42.99
CA GLY A 309 5.50 5.46 -42.62
C GLY A 309 6.43 5.08 -41.47
N CYS A 310 6.64 3.78 -41.33
CA CYS A 310 7.44 3.17 -40.28
C CYS A 310 8.92 3.58 -40.35
N PRO A 311 9.52 4.07 -39.25
CA PRO A 311 10.97 4.33 -39.20
C PRO A 311 11.78 3.05 -39.47
N ALA A 312 12.97 3.22 -40.05
CA ALA A 312 13.89 2.10 -40.26
C ALA A 312 14.27 1.44 -38.92
N SER A 313 14.43 0.11 -38.92
CA SER A 313 14.67 -0.75 -37.75
C SER A 313 13.62 -0.73 -36.64
N PHE A 314 12.57 0.08 -36.73
CA PHE A 314 11.55 0.24 -35.69
C PHE A 314 10.94 -1.10 -35.26
N ASN A 315 10.44 -1.89 -36.20
CA ASN A 315 9.80 -3.18 -35.87
C ASN A 315 10.78 -4.17 -35.23
N ASP A 316 12.01 -4.23 -35.73
CA ASP A 316 13.02 -5.12 -35.17
C ASP A 316 13.50 -4.64 -33.78
N ASP A 317 13.56 -3.33 -33.55
CA ASP A 317 13.88 -2.75 -32.24
C ASP A 317 12.79 -3.05 -31.20
N ASN A 318 11.51 -2.91 -31.57
CA ASN A 318 10.40 -3.27 -30.69
C ASN A 318 10.42 -4.78 -30.37
N ARG A 319 10.58 -5.66 -31.37
CA ARG A 319 10.65 -7.12 -31.15
C ARG A 319 11.82 -7.51 -30.24
N ARG A 320 13.01 -6.94 -30.46
CA ARG A 320 14.19 -7.20 -29.61
C ARG A 320 13.96 -6.79 -28.16
N GLU A 321 13.25 -5.69 -27.91
CA GLU A 321 12.95 -5.27 -26.54
C GLU A 321 11.91 -6.18 -25.86
N ILE A 322 10.89 -6.64 -26.61
CA ILE A 322 9.94 -7.64 -26.11
C ILE A 322 10.68 -8.90 -25.69
N GLU A 323 11.53 -9.45 -26.56
CA GLU A 323 12.33 -10.66 -26.26
C GLU A 323 13.20 -10.47 -25.02
N ARG A 324 13.88 -9.32 -24.88
CA ARG A 324 14.70 -9.01 -23.70
C ARG A 324 13.89 -8.97 -22.42
N LEU A 325 12.73 -8.32 -22.44
CA LEU A 325 11.87 -8.19 -21.27
C LEU A 325 11.24 -9.52 -20.85
N GLU A 326 10.81 -10.34 -21.82
CA GLU A 326 10.23 -11.66 -21.56
C GLU A 326 11.26 -12.66 -21.01
N GLN A 327 12.55 -12.48 -21.32
CA GLN A 327 13.64 -13.28 -20.76
C GLN A 327 14.05 -12.89 -19.34
N LEU A 328 13.52 -11.80 -18.77
CA LEU A 328 13.88 -11.39 -17.41
C LEU A 328 13.31 -12.37 -16.38
N PRO A 329 14.14 -12.92 -15.46
CA PRO A 329 13.71 -13.91 -14.47
C PRO A 329 12.95 -13.29 -13.27
N VAL A 330 12.12 -12.27 -13.49
CA VAL A 330 11.52 -11.46 -12.40
C VAL A 330 10.63 -12.31 -11.49
N ALA A 331 9.82 -13.22 -12.07
CA ALA A 331 8.95 -14.10 -11.31
C ALA A 331 9.74 -15.08 -10.43
N ALA A 332 10.77 -15.72 -11.00
CA ALA A 332 11.61 -16.67 -10.27
C ALA A 332 12.28 -16.01 -9.06
N TRP A 333 12.87 -14.82 -9.24
CA TRP A 333 13.51 -14.09 -8.14
C TRP A 333 12.52 -13.52 -7.12
N LYS A 334 11.29 -13.20 -7.54
CA LYS A 334 10.23 -12.79 -6.60
C LYS A 334 9.85 -13.96 -5.69
N ASP A 335 9.70 -15.15 -6.24
CA ASP A 335 9.35 -16.34 -5.45
C ASP A 335 10.53 -16.73 -4.53
N GLU A 336 11.75 -16.65 -5.05
CA GLU A 336 12.95 -16.90 -4.26
C GLU A 336 13.14 -15.89 -3.12
N SER A 337 12.92 -14.59 -3.36
CA SER A 337 12.99 -13.58 -2.29
C SER A 337 11.97 -13.83 -1.18
N THR A 338 10.80 -14.38 -1.52
CA THR A 338 9.78 -14.78 -0.54
C THR A 338 10.28 -15.95 0.33
N GLN A 339 10.92 -16.96 -0.28
CA GLN A 339 11.51 -18.08 0.44
C GLN A 339 12.69 -17.64 1.32
N LEU A 340 13.56 -16.77 0.82
CA LEU A 340 14.66 -16.20 1.60
C LEU A 340 14.14 -15.40 2.79
N ASN A 341 13.03 -14.69 2.65
CA ASN A 341 12.43 -13.93 3.75
C ASN A 341 11.91 -14.85 4.87
N ILE A 342 11.30 -16.00 4.50
CA ILE A 342 10.92 -17.04 5.47
C ILE A 342 12.15 -17.58 6.21
N CYS A 343 13.22 -17.89 5.47
CA CYS A 343 14.48 -18.35 6.03
C CYS A 343 15.11 -17.33 6.99
N ALA A 344 15.11 -16.04 6.64
CA ALA A 344 15.62 -14.98 7.51
C ALA A 344 14.83 -14.91 8.83
N GLY A 345 13.50 -15.01 8.77
CA GLY A 345 12.66 -15.05 9.98
C GLY A 345 12.97 -16.25 10.89
N LEU A 346 13.22 -17.43 10.32
CA LEU A 346 13.63 -18.62 11.08
C LEU A 346 15.02 -18.46 11.70
N MET A 347 15.96 -17.86 10.97
CA MET A 347 17.30 -17.54 11.47
C MET A 347 17.25 -16.58 12.67
N ILE A 348 16.45 -15.51 12.57
CA ILE A 348 16.23 -14.56 13.68
C ILE A 348 15.67 -15.29 14.90
N LYS A 349 14.65 -16.13 14.72
CA LYS A 349 14.06 -16.92 15.82
C LYS A 349 15.08 -17.83 16.50
N GLY A 350 15.95 -18.50 15.71
CA GLY A 350 17.03 -19.34 16.23
C GLY A 350 18.09 -18.57 17.01
N LEU A 351 18.49 -17.40 16.50
CA LEU A 351 19.46 -16.51 17.14
C LEU A 351 18.91 -15.91 18.44
N GLU A 352 17.65 -15.46 18.45
CA GLU A 352 16.99 -14.96 19.67
C GLU A 352 16.86 -16.06 20.74
N SER A 353 16.54 -17.28 20.34
CA SER A 353 16.53 -18.43 21.27
C SER A 353 17.93 -18.69 21.86
N SER A 354 18.97 -18.61 21.05
CA SER A 354 20.37 -18.79 21.50
C SER A 354 20.81 -17.65 22.42
N LEU A 355 20.43 -16.42 22.09
CA LEU A 355 20.72 -15.23 22.89
C LEU A 355 20.08 -15.31 24.27
N ASN A 356 18.83 -15.78 24.36
CA ASN A 356 18.12 -15.93 25.63
C ASN A 356 18.71 -17.02 26.54
N ALA A 357 19.43 -17.99 25.98
CA ALA A 357 20.05 -19.09 26.73
C ALA A 357 21.51 -18.83 27.12
N GLU A 358 22.14 -17.77 26.59
CA GLU A 358 23.57 -17.52 26.77
C GLU A 358 23.85 -16.55 27.94
N ALA A 359 24.85 -16.88 28.75
CA ALA A 359 25.24 -16.07 29.92
C ALA A 359 26.61 -15.39 29.73
N ARG A 360 27.40 -15.81 28.74
CA ARG A 360 28.76 -15.30 28.49
C ARG A 360 28.71 -13.98 27.72
N PRO A 361 29.22 -12.86 28.27
CA PRO A 361 29.08 -11.53 27.64
C PRO A 361 29.63 -11.41 26.22
N ILE A 362 30.78 -12.04 25.95
CA ILE A 362 31.41 -12.00 24.61
C ILE A 362 30.52 -12.67 23.56
N ILE A 363 29.88 -13.79 23.92
CA ILE A 363 29.01 -14.53 22.99
C ILE A 363 27.69 -13.81 22.81
N ILE A 364 27.12 -13.23 23.88
CA ILE A 364 25.95 -12.35 23.80
C ILE A 364 26.18 -11.22 22.79
N GLN A 365 27.31 -10.52 22.88
CA GLN A 365 27.62 -9.42 21.97
C GLN A 365 27.67 -9.89 20.50
N ARG A 366 28.28 -11.06 20.24
CA ARG A 366 28.31 -11.66 18.91
C ARG A 366 26.92 -12.05 18.41
N LEU A 367 26.12 -12.72 19.26
CA LEU A 367 24.76 -13.14 18.91
C LEU A 367 23.85 -11.94 18.63
N VAL A 368 24.02 -10.83 19.36
CA VAL A 368 23.31 -9.56 19.06
C VAL A 368 23.67 -9.06 17.67
N GLN A 369 24.96 -9.01 17.32
CA GLN A 369 25.41 -8.58 15.99
C GLN A 369 24.88 -9.51 14.88
N GLU A 370 24.89 -10.82 15.10
CA GLU A 370 24.34 -11.80 14.15
C GLU A 370 22.81 -11.64 14.00
N THR A 371 22.09 -11.39 15.09
CA THR A 371 20.64 -11.15 15.07
C THR A 371 20.31 -9.86 14.30
N ASP A 372 21.05 -8.78 14.54
CA ASP A 372 20.84 -7.52 13.84
C ASP A 372 21.16 -7.66 12.34
N ARG A 373 22.20 -8.43 11.98
CA ARG A 373 22.49 -8.77 10.58
C ARG A 373 21.32 -9.53 9.93
N ALA A 374 20.72 -10.49 10.62
CA ALA A 374 19.58 -11.25 10.11
C ALA A 374 18.31 -10.39 9.97
N ARG A 375 18.07 -9.45 10.89
CA ARG A 375 16.96 -8.47 10.80
C ARG A 375 17.13 -7.50 9.62
N ASN A 376 18.36 -7.05 9.38
CA ASN A 376 18.66 -6.22 8.22
C ASN A 376 18.40 -7.00 6.92
N LEU A 377 18.83 -8.27 6.85
CA LEU A 377 18.55 -9.15 5.74
C LEU A 377 17.03 -9.31 5.49
N GLU A 378 16.23 -9.59 6.52
CA GLU A 378 14.76 -9.70 6.40
C GLU A 378 14.12 -8.40 5.89
N SER A 379 14.57 -7.25 6.41
CA SER A 379 14.12 -5.94 5.95
C SER A 379 14.46 -5.70 4.47
N ASP A 380 15.68 -6.02 4.05
CA ASP A 380 16.12 -5.87 2.66
C ASP A 380 15.34 -6.79 1.73
N LEU A 381 15.14 -8.06 2.10
CA LEU A 381 14.35 -9.02 1.34
C LEU A 381 12.89 -8.59 1.19
N THR A 382 12.29 -8.02 2.23
CA THR A 382 10.95 -7.44 2.17
C THR A 382 10.85 -6.31 1.14
N ASN A 383 11.86 -5.44 1.07
CA ASN A 383 11.90 -4.36 0.10
C ASN A 383 12.15 -4.88 -1.32
N ILE A 384 13.12 -5.79 -1.50
CA ILE A 384 13.42 -6.40 -2.81
C ILE A 384 12.20 -7.15 -3.36
N SER A 385 11.48 -7.90 -2.52
CA SER A 385 10.26 -8.62 -2.94
C SER A 385 9.17 -7.66 -3.44
N ARG A 386 8.98 -6.53 -2.76
CA ARG A 386 8.05 -5.47 -3.18
C ARG A 386 8.49 -4.86 -4.52
N ASP A 387 9.76 -4.55 -4.67
CA ASP A 387 10.29 -3.92 -5.88
C ASP A 387 10.26 -4.89 -7.07
N LEU A 388 10.54 -6.17 -6.88
CA LEU A 388 10.39 -7.20 -7.93
C LEU A 388 8.93 -7.37 -8.37
N ALA A 389 7.96 -7.27 -7.46
CA ALA A 389 6.54 -7.28 -7.82
C ALA A 389 6.18 -6.06 -8.69
N TYR A 390 6.71 -4.88 -8.36
CA TYR A 390 6.57 -3.68 -9.19
C TYR A 390 7.23 -3.84 -10.57
N LEU A 391 8.47 -4.33 -10.61
CA LEU A 391 9.25 -4.52 -11.84
C LEU A 391 8.59 -5.54 -12.77
N ARG A 392 7.96 -6.59 -12.25
CA ARG A 392 7.18 -7.54 -13.04
C ARG A 392 6.04 -6.84 -13.77
N ASN A 393 5.19 -6.12 -13.03
CA ASN A 393 4.06 -5.40 -13.61
C ASN A 393 4.53 -4.30 -14.59
N LYS A 394 5.67 -3.67 -14.32
CA LYS A 394 6.26 -2.66 -15.23
C LYS A 394 6.78 -3.32 -16.51
N ALA A 395 7.45 -4.46 -16.43
CA ALA A 395 7.93 -5.20 -17.60
C ALA A 395 6.77 -5.65 -18.49
N GLU A 396 5.67 -6.16 -17.91
CA GLU A 396 4.44 -6.51 -18.64
C GLU A 396 3.86 -5.32 -19.41
N ARG A 397 3.71 -4.16 -18.74
CA ARG A 397 3.25 -2.91 -19.39
C ARG A 397 4.18 -2.44 -20.51
N LEU A 398 5.49 -2.62 -20.36
CA LEU A 398 6.45 -2.26 -21.41
C LEU A 398 6.33 -3.18 -22.62
N VAL A 399 6.19 -4.49 -22.40
CA VAL A 399 5.95 -5.47 -23.48
C VAL A 399 4.70 -5.11 -24.26
N GLU A 400 3.59 -4.79 -23.57
CA GLU A 400 2.36 -4.31 -24.20
C GLU A 400 2.61 -3.03 -25.00
N GLY A 401 3.32 -2.05 -24.43
CA GLY A 401 3.63 -0.81 -25.12
C GLY A 401 4.50 -0.98 -26.38
N PHE A 402 5.41 -1.95 -26.41
CA PHE A 402 6.18 -2.30 -27.61
C PHE A 402 5.33 -3.08 -28.63
N ARG A 403 4.33 -3.86 -28.20
CA ARG A 403 3.36 -4.50 -29.11
C ARG A 403 2.45 -3.47 -29.75
N ASP A 404 1.96 -2.48 -29.00
CA ASP A 404 1.17 -1.36 -29.54
C ASP A 404 1.93 -0.62 -30.65
N ASN A 405 3.23 -0.43 -30.47
CA ASN A 405 4.09 0.17 -31.49
C ASN A 405 4.11 -0.67 -32.78
N LEU A 406 4.22 -2.01 -32.67
CA LEU A 406 4.18 -2.92 -33.82
C LEU A 406 2.82 -2.87 -34.52
N ASP A 407 1.71 -2.80 -33.77
CA ASP A 407 0.37 -2.71 -34.34
C ASP A 407 0.13 -1.38 -35.06
N ALA A 408 0.72 -0.29 -34.56
CA ALA A 408 0.69 1.02 -35.22
C ALA A 408 1.54 1.09 -36.50
N CYS A 409 2.43 0.11 -36.71
CA CYS A 409 3.43 0.09 -37.75
C CYS A 409 3.61 -1.35 -38.31
N PRO A 410 2.57 -1.89 -38.97
CA PRO A 410 2.50 -3.30 -39.36
C PRO A 410 3.51 -3.73 -40.44
#